data_AF-A0A154PJK4-F1
#
_entry.id   AF-A0A154PJK4-F1
#
_cell.length_a   1.000
_cell.length_b   1.000
_cell.length_c   1.000
_cell.angle_alpha   90.00
_cell.angle_beta   90.00
_cell.angle_gamma   90.00
#
_symmetry.space_group_name_H-M   'P 1'
#
loop_
_entity.id
_entity.type
_entity.pdbx_description
1 polymer ?
#
loop_
_entity_poly.entity_id
_entity_poly.type
_entity_poly.pdbx_seq_one_letter_code
_entity_poly.pdbx_strand_id
1 'polypeptide(L)'
;MSTQKGNSNRSRPQKYKNQTTFKNDLHDKSLKTKIINSIEVVDVCCRLKHAYHNICLPCAKENKICSKCGIKNDIVEGKPSKEESVKLDAELQNLLKEIPERKRRTLIRYINHNAASQKNNSGKNKNQGKEYEDEKNIEEEDILIAERTYKDDLLFKLRSLVIKKNYEDGCDNGDLDSD
;
A
#
# COMPACT_ATOMS: atom_id res chain seq x y z
N MET A 1 13.91 -3.43 39.07
CA MET A 1 13.11 -4.58 38.55
C MET A 1 13.22 -4.58 37.03
N SER A 2 13.59 -5.70 36.40
CA SER A 2 13.81 -5.75 34.94
C SER A 2 12.47 -5.78 34.20
N THR A 3 12.28 -4.84 33.27
CA THR A 3 11.09 -4.66 32.42
C THR A 3 11.32 -5.20 31.00
N GLN A 4 12.27 -6.12 30.82
CA GLN A 4 12.55 -6.67 29.50
C GLN A 4 11.45 -7.67 29.08
N LYS A 5 10.72 -7.34 28.01
CA LYS A 5 9.80 -8.28 27.33
C LYS A 5 10.58 -9.55 27.01
N GLY A 6 10.14 -10.68 27.58
CA GLY A 6 10.80 -11.97 27.45
C GLY A 6 11.07 -12.33 25.98
N ASN A 7 12.27 -12.82 25.71
CA ASN A 7 12.70 -13.27 24.40
C ASN A 7 11.74 -14.35 23.88
N SER A 8 10.90 -14.00 22.89
CA SER A 8 9.89 -14.89 22.30
C SER A 8 10.49 -16.04 21.48
N ASN A 9 11.80 -16.00 21.24
CA ASN A 9 12.50 -17.00 20.47
C ASN A 9 13.15 -18.01 21.42
N ARG A 10 12.48 -19.16 21.61
CA ARG A 10 12.98 -20.28 22.41
C ARG A 10 14.16 -20.92 21.68
N SER A 11 15.36 -20.87 22.25
CA SER A 11 16.58 -21.43 21.64
C SER A 11 16.65 -22.96 21.67
N ARG A 12 15.92 -23.60 22.61
CA ARG A 12 15.92 -25.05 22.79
C ARG A 12 14.64 -25.67 22.22
N PRO A 13 14.74 -26.77 21.45
CA PRO A 13 13.56 -27.47 20.95
C PRO A 13 12.73 -28.05 22.11
N GLN A 14 11.45 -28.29 21.85
CA GLN A 14 10.52 -28.93 22.78
C GLN A 14 11.13 -30.24 23.31
N LYS A 15 11.34 -30.35 24.64
CA LYS A 15 11.96 -31.51 25.31
C LYS A 15 11.16 -32.80 25.14
N TYR A 16 9.83 -32.69 25.23
CA TYR A 16 8.91 -33.81 25.08
C TYR A 16 8.15 -33.64 23.77
N LYS A 17 8.37 -34.56 22.82
CA LYS A 17 7.65 -34.63 21.55
C LYS A 17 6.78 -35.88 21.55
N ASN A 18 5.62 -35.79 20.91
CA ASN A 18 4.75 -36.93 20.73
C ASN A 18 5.47 -37.99 19.89
N GLN A 19 5.39 -39.27 20.28
CA GLN A 19 5.97 -40.38 19.51
C GLN A 19 5.18 -40.66 18.23
N THR A 20 3.87 -40.45 18.27
CA THR A 20 2.97 -40.62 17.14
C THR A 20 2.23 -39.30 16.87
N THR A 21 1.92 -39.06 15.60
CA THR A 21 1.06 -37.95 15.19
C THR A 21 -0.33 -38.15 15.79
N PHE A 22 -0.94 -37.07 16.27
CA PHE A 22 -2.32 -37.11 16.74
C PHE A 22 -3.24 -37.60 15.61
N LYS A 23 -4.07 -38.58 15.92
CA LYS A 23 -5.13 -39.09 15.03
C LYS A 23 -6.43 -39.06 15.83
N ASN A 24 -7.40 -38.28 15.37
CA ASN A 24 -8.70 -38.13 16.04
C ASN A 24 -9.40 -39.48 16.24
N ASP A 25 -9.19 -40.41 15.31
CA ASP A 25 -9.85 -41.72 15.28
C ASP A 25 -9.07 -42.84 15.99
N LEU A 26 -7.96 -42.52 16.68
CA LEU A 26 -7.10 -43.54 17.30
C LEU A 26 -7.83 -44.31 18.41
N HIS A 27 -8.68 -43.62 19.17
CA HIS A 27 -9.39 -44.17 20.33
C HIS A 27 -10.90 -43.97 20.29
N ASP A 28 -11.41 -43.05 19.47
CA ASP A 28 -12.84 -42.76 19.33
C ASP A 28 -13.27 -42.83 17.86
N LYS A 29 -14.02 -43.89 17.52
CA LYS A 29 -14.58 -44.13 16.18
C LYS A 29 -16.08 -43.84 16.11
N SER A 30 -16.60 -43.03 17.02
CA SER A 30 -18.00 -42.66 17.06
C SER A 30 -18.44 -41.97 15.77
N LEU A 31 -19.75 -41.96 15.51
CA LEU A 31 -20.31 -41.22 14.37
C LEU A 31 -19.97 -39.71 14.47
N LYS A 32 -19.83 -39.19 15.70
CA LYS A 32 -19.46 -37.80 15.95
C LYS A 32 -18.05 -37.48 15.42
N THR A 33 -17.05 -38.32 15.69
CA THR A 33 -15.68 -38.10 15.20
C THR A 33 -15.61 -38.19 13.69
N LYS A 34 -16.36 -39.12 13.08
CA LYS A 34 -16.49 -39.18 11.61
C LYS A 34 -17.08 -37.90 11.02
N ILE A 35 -18.16 -37.39 11.60
CA ILE A 35 -18.77 -36.13 11.16
C ILE A 35 -17.74 -34.99 11.26
N ILE A 36 -17.08 -34.83 12.41
CA ILE A 36 -16.08 -33.78 12.62
C ILE A 36 -14.94 -33.86 11.58
N ASN A 37 -14.40 -35.04 11.31
CA ASN A 37 -13.33 -35.21 10.33
C ASN A 37 -13.80 -34.96 8.89
N SER A 38 -15.10 -35.09 8.61
CA SER A 38 -15.70 -34.78 7.31
C SER A 38 -16.11 -33.32 7.13
N ILE A 39 -15.95 -32.46 8.16
CA ILE A 39 -16.27 -31.03 8.02
C ILE A 39 -15.26 -30.39 7.08
N GLU A 40 -15.73 -29.95 5.92
CA GLU A 40 -14.96 -29.12 5.01
C GLU A 40 -14.96 -27.67 5.48
N VAL A 41 -13.78 -27.12 5.74
CA VAL A 41 -13.63 -25.69 6.05
C VAL A 41 -13.54 -24.94 4.73
N VAL A 42 -14.67 -24.44 4.25
CA VAL A 42 -14.79 -23.55 3.09
C VAL A 42 -14.74 -22.08 3.52
N ASP A 43 -14.38 -21.20 2.59
CA ASP A 43 -14.39 -19.72 2.74
C ASP A 43 -13.35 -19.07 3.66
N VAL A 44 -12.31 -19.81 4.09
CA VAL A 44 -11.18 -19.19 4.79
C VAL A 44 -10.12 -18.71 3.81
N CYS A 45 -9.92 -17.39 3.73
CA CYS A 45 -8.91 -16.83 2.86
C CYS A 45 -7.49 -17.17 3.36
N CYS A 46 -6.72 -17.91 2.56
CA CYS A 46 -5.34 -18.33 2.87
C CYS A 46 -4.34 -17.17 3.04
N ARG A 47 -4.72 -15.93 2.66
CA ARG A 47 -3.88 -14.73 2.74
C ARG A 47 -4.13 -13.86 3.99
N LEU A 48 -4.96 -14.34 4.92
CA LEU A 48 -5.26 -13.64 6.17
C LEU A 48 -4.07 -13.71 7.14
N LYS A 49 -3.52 -12.54 7.47
CA LYS A 49 -2.42 -12.39 8.45
C LYS A 49 -2.87 -11.84 9.80
N HIS A 50 -4.09 -11.30 9.88
CA HIS A 50 -4.61 -10.63 11.06
C HIS A 50 -5.77 -11.43 11.65
N ALA A 51 -5.71 -11.69 12.97
CA ALA A 51 -6.71 -12.49 13.67
C ALA A 51 -8.13 -11.91 13.65
N TYR A 52 -8.27 -10.60 13.45
CA TYR A 52 -9.56 -9.90 13.43
C TYR A 52 -10.12 -9.69 12.02
N HIS A 53 -9.48 -10.22 10.98
CA HIS A 53 -9.96 -10.09 9.61
C HIS A 53 -10.58 -11.42 9.16
N ASN A 54 -11.76 -11.33 8.56
CA ASN A 54 -12.45 -12.47 7.97
C ASN A 54 -12.05 -12.63 6.49
N ILE A 55 -11.57 -11.56 5.86
CA ILE A 55 -11.13 -11.53 4.46
C ILE A 55 -9.81 -10.73 4.34
N CYS A 56 -8.93 -11.16 3.45
CA CYS A 56 -7.63 -10.50 3.24
C CYS A 56 -7.80 -9.06 2.71
N LEU A 57 -6.88 -8.13 3.04
CA LEU A 57 -6.94 -6.75 2.54
C LEU A 57 -7.07 -6.63 1.00
N PRO A 58 -6.32 -7.40 0.16
CA PRO A 58 -6.49 -7.31 -1.28
C PRO A 58 -7.88 -7.81 -1.72
N CYS A 59 -8.33 -8.93 -1.15
CA CYS A 59 -9.67 -9.49 -1.38
C CYS A 59 -10.78 -8.50 -0.97
N ALA A 60 -10.59 -7.76 0.12
CA ALA A 60 -11.51 -6.75 0.64
C ALA A 60 -11.57 -5.53 -0.30
N LYS A 61 -10.43 -5.11 -0.87
CA LYS A 61 -10.36 -4.01 -1.84
C LYS A 61 -11.03 -4.37 -3.16
N GLU A 62 -10.77 -5.57 -3.70
CA GLU A 62 -11.39 -6.07 -4.93
C GLU A 62 -12.91 -6.13 -4.82
N ASN A 63 -13.42 -6.63 -3.69
CA ASN A 63 -14.86 -6.80 -3.46
C ASN A 63 -15.55 -5.56 -2.84
N LYS A 64 -14.79 -4.49 -2.54
CA LYS A 64 -15.24 -3.27 -1.85
C LYS A 64 -16.01 -3.57 -0.54
N ILE A 65 -15.42 -4.42 0.28
CA ILE A 65 -16.00 -4.89 1.55
C ILE A 65 -15.02 -4.65 2.69
N CYS A 66 -15.51 -4.40 3.90
CA CYS A 66 -14.65 -4.30 5.09
C CYS A 66 -13.96 -5.65 5.40
N SER A 67 -12.62 -5.65 5.51
CA SER A 67 -11.82 -6.84 5.86
C SER A 67 -12.17 -7.46 7.23
N LYS A 68 -12.73 -6.67 8.15
CA LYS A 68 -13.12 -7.09 9.50
C LYS A 68 -14.53 -7.66 9.57
N CYS A 69 -15.48 -6.99 8.93
CA CYS A 69 -16.91 -7.29 9.11
C CYS A 69 -17.54 -8.02 7.92
N GLY A 70 -16.93 -7.99 6.73
CA GLY A 70 -17.52 -8.60 5.53
C GLY A 70 -18.69 -7.81 4.93
N ILE A 71 -18.98 -6.62 5.44
CA ILE A 71 -20.10 -5.77 5.00
C ILE A 71 -19.62 -4.78 3.94
N LYS A 72 -20.42 -4.63 2.86
CA LYS A 72 -20.30 -3.57 1.85
C LYS A 72 -20.80 -2.26 2.45
N ASN A 73 -19.93 -1.57 3.19
CA ASN A 73 -20.15 -0.17 3.54
C ASN A 73 -19.24 0.67 2.64
N ASP A 74 -19.65 1.89 2.33
CA ASP A 74 -18.78 2.83 1.62
C ASP A 74 -17.52 3.05 2.47
N ILE A 75 -16.41 2.49 2.00
CA ILE A 75 -15.11 2.67 2.62
C ILE A 75 -14.69 4.10 2.28
N VAL A 76 -15.07 5.06 3.12
CA VAL A 76 -14.66 6.45 2.98
C VAL A 76 -13.16 6.52 3.28
N GLU A 77 -12.34 6.54 2.23
CA GLU A 77 -10.95 6.96 2.37
C GLU A 77 -10.99 8.43 2.84
N GLY A 78 -10.54 8.67 4.08
CA GLY A 78 -10.54 10.02 4.65
C GLY A 78 -9.75 10.96 3.74
N LYS A 79 -10.42 11.99 3.22
CA LYS A 79 -9.71 13.09 2.53
C LYS A 79 -8.69 13.65 3.53
N PRO A 80 -7.40 13.76 3.16
CA PRO A 80 -6.38 14.28 4.08
C PRO A 80 -6.81 15.66 4.55
N SER A 81 -6.66 15.90 5.85
CA SER A 81 -6.98 17.19 6.44
C SER A 81 -6.18 18.30 5.74
N LYS A 82 -6.72 19.52 5.74
CA LYS A 82 -6.00 20.70 5.19
C LYS A 82 -4.62 20.88 5.84
N GLU A 83 -4.47 20.48 7.10
CA GLU A 83 -3.19 20.52 7.79
C GLU A 83 -2.21 19.46 7.28
N GLU A 84 -2.71 18.29 6.91
CA GLU A 84 -1.91 17.19 6.36
C GLU A 84 -1.46 17.51 4.94
N SER A 85 -2.30 18.14 4.11
CA SER A 85 -1.87 18.59 2.78
C SER A 85 -0.72 19.60 2.86
N VAL A 86 -0.78 20.54 3.81
CA VAL A 86 0.30 21.51 4.03
C VAL A 86 1.59 20.82 4.48
N LYS A 87 1.50 19.81 5.36
CA LYS A 87 2.67 19.02 5.79
C LYS A 87 3.30 18.26 4.61
N LEU A 88 2.48 17.60 3.80
CA LEU A 88 2.94 16.86 2.62
C LEU A 88 3.58 17.78 1.57
N ASP A 89 3.03 18.97 1.35
CA ASP A 89 3.62 19.95 0.45
C ASP A 89 4.97 20.48 0.97
N ALA A 90 5.11 20.66 2.28
CA ALA A 90 6.37 21.03 2.90
C ALA A 90 7.43 19.92 2.78
N GLU A 91 7.05 18.66 2.99
CA GLU A 91 7.93 17.50 2.77
C GLU A 91 8.38 17.42 1.32
N LEU A 92 7.47 17.59 0.35
CA LEU A 92 7.78 17.59 -1.07
C LEU A 92 8.74 18.73 -1.43
N GLN A 93 8.55 19.93 -0.86
CA GLN A 93 9.47 21.04 -1.07
C GLN A 93 10.88 20.75 -0.52
N ASN A 94 10.99 20.01 0.58
CA ASN A 94 12.29 19.63 1.13
C ASN A 94 12.99 18.59 0.24
N LEU A 95 12.28 17.59 -0.26
CA LEU A 95 12.81 16.65 -1.25
C LEU A 95 13.28 17.36 -2.54
N LEU A 96 12.55 18.38 -2.99
CA LEU A 96 12.98 19.19 -4.14
C LEU A 96 14.24 20.01 -3.86
N LYS A 97 14.51 20.40 -2.61
CA LYS A 97 15.74 21.11 -2.22
C LYS A 97 16.96 20.20 -2.16
N GLU A 98 16.76 18.91 -1.88
CA GLU A 98 17.84 17.91 -1.91
C GLU A 98 18.39 17.67 -3.33
N ILE A 99 17.58 17.94 -4.35
CA ILE A 99 17.96 17.82 -5.76
C ILE A 99 18.72 19.09 -6.20
N PRO A 100 19.82 18.97 -6.97
CA PRO A 100 20.52 20.11 -7.54
C PRO A 100 19.58 21.03 -8.30
N GLU A 101 19.79 22.33 -8.10
CA GLU A 101 18.95 23.42 -8.60
C GLU A 101 18.55 23.25 -10.08
N ARG A 102 19.51 22.90 -10.93
CA ARG A 102 19.30 22.65 -12.36
C ARG A 102 18.26 21.55 -12.62
N LYS A 103 18.34 20.43 -11.89
CA LYS A 103 17.41 19.29 -12.01
C LYS A 103 16.03 19.64 -11.45
N ARG A 104 15.97 20.42 -10.36
CA ARG A 104 14.71 20.95 -9.83
C ARG A 104 14.01 21.86 -10.83
N ARG A 105 14.72 22.81 -11.45
CA ARG A 105 14.17 23.69 -12.50
C ARG A 105 13.66 22.93 -13.71
N THR A 106 14.42 21.94 -14.19
CA THR A 106 13.97 21.12 -15.32
C THR A 106 12.71 20.35 -14.99
N LEU A 107 12.60 19.80 -13.78
CA LEU A 107 11.42 19.07 -13.32
C LEU A 107 10.19 19.99 -13.27
N ILE A 108 10.31 21.17 -12.65
CA ILE A 108 9.19 22.13 -12.56
C ILE A 108 8.74 22.60 -13.95
N ARG A 109 9.69 22.86 -14.85
CA ARG A 109 9.37 23.22 -16.25
C ARG A 109 8.64 22.10 -16.97
N TYR A 110 9.08 20.85 -16.81
CA TYR A 110 8.43 19.69 -17.40
C TYR A 110 6.99 19.51 -16.88
N ILE A 111 6.78 19.66 -15.56
CA ILE A 111 5.44 19.59 -14.95
C ILE A 111 4.52 20.67 -15.51
N ASN A 112 4.97 21.93 -15.53
CA ASN A 112 4.16 23.05 -16.03
C ASN A 112 3.87 22.93 -17.53
N HIS A 113 4.82 22.40 -18.31
CA HIS A 113 4.62 22.13 -19.73
C HIS A 113 3.57 21.04 -19.96
N ASN A 114 3.60 19.95 -19.18
CA ASN A 114 2.60 18.89 -19.27
C ASN A 114 1.21 19.37 -18.82
N ALA A 115 1.13 20.18 -17.77
CA ALA A 115 -0.13 20.79 -17.32
C ALA A 115 -0.72 21.74 -18.38
N ALA A 116 0.11 22.49 -19.10
CA ALA A 116 -0.32 23.33 -20.21
C ALA A 116 -0.75 22.50 -21.44
N SER A 117 -0.06 21.38 -21.71
CA SER A 117 -0.38 20.48 -22.82
C SER A 117 -1.72 19.76 -22.64
N GLN A 118 -2.07 19.40 -21.40
CA GLN A 118 -3.38 18.80 -21.06
C GLN A 118 -4.55 19.77 -21.26
N LYS A 119 -4.37 21.08 -21.00
CA LYS A 119 -5.42 22.10 -21.18
C LYS A 119 -5.79 22.36 -22.65
N ASN A 120 -4.91 22.02 -23.60
CA ASN A 120 -5.16 22.24 -25.03
C ASN A 120 -5.92 21.09 -25.72
N ASN A 121 -6.06 19.93 -25.06
CA ASN A 121 -6.75 18.76 -25.61
C ASN A 121 -8.23 18.65 -25.19
N SER A 122 -8.70 19.45 -24.21
CA SER A 122 -10.08 19.44 -23.70
C SER A 122 -11.05 20.37 -24.44
N GLY A 123 -10.61 21.07 -25.50
CA GLY A 123 -11.37 22.15 -26.15
C GLY A 123 -12.14 21.81 -27.45
N LYS A 124 -12.28 20.54 -27.86
CA LYS A 124 -13.00 20.19 -29.11
C LYS A 124 -13.92 18.98 -28.97
N ASN A 125 -15.12 19.16 -28.40
CA ASN A 125 -16.38 18.64 -28.96
C ASN A 125 -17.59 19.28 -28.27
N LYS A 126 -18.62 19.58 -29.07
CA LYS A 126 -19.63 20.64 -28.86
C LYS A 126 -20.87 20.19 -28.05
N ASN A 127 -21.43 21.17 -27.32
CA ASN A 127 -22.84 21.49 -27.05
C ASN A 127 -23.94 20.48 -27.44
N GLN A 128 -24.86 20.18 -26.50
CA GLN A 128 -26.26 20.66 -26.48
C GLN A 128 -27.01 20.16 -25.22
N GLY A 129 -27.82 21.05 -24.59
CA GLY A 129 -28.92 20.68 -23.68
C GLY A 129 -28.77 21.05 -22.19
N LYS A 130 -29.46 22.12 -21.77
CA LYS A 130 -30.03 22.28 -20.40
C LYS A 130 -31.12 21.21 -20.25
N GLU A 131 -31.43 20.56 -19.13
CA GLU A 131 -31.33 20.81 -17.68
C GLU A 131 -31.40 19.42 -16.99
N TYR A 132 -30.93 19.35 -15.74
CA TYR A 132 -31.30 18.51 -14.57
C TYR A 132 -30.01 18.30 -13.75
N GLU A 133 -29.95 18.94 -12.58
CA GLU A 133 -28.81 18.89 -11.67
C GLU A 133 -28.87 17.60 -10.83
N ASP A 134 -27.77 16.83 -10.81
CA ASP A 134 -27.28 16.03 -9.66
C ASP A 134 -26.13 15.03 -9.98
N GLU A 135 -25.47 15.07 -11.15
CA GLU A 135 -24.41 14.10 -11.51
C GLU A 135 -22.96 14.64 -11.52
N LYS A 136 -22.71 15.91 -11.20
CA LYS A 136 -21.37 16.53 -11.35
C LYS A 136 -20.33 16.22 -10.26
N ASN A 137 -20.71 15.63 -9.12
CA ASN A 137 -19.78 15.38 -8.00
C ASN A 137 -18.94 14.09 -8.16
N ILE A 138 -19.42 13.12 -8.93
CA ILE A 138 -18.79 11.78 -9.03
C ILE A 138 -17.57 11.84 -9.98
N GLU A 139 -17.68 12.56 -11.10
CA GLU A 139 -16.60 12.69 -12.09
C GLU A 139 -15.42 13.53 -11.59
N GLU A 140 -15.67 14.57 -10.79
CA GLU A 140 -14.61 15.40 -10.19
C GLU A 140 -13.81 14.61 -9.14
N GLU A 141 -14.46 13.74 -8.36
CA GLU A 141 -13.78 12.86 -7.40
C GLU A 141 -12.88 11.83 -8.09
N ASP A 142 -13.35 11.20 -9.17
CA ASP A 142 -12.56 10.23 -9.93
C ASP A 142 -11.34 10.86 -10.61
N ILE A 143 -11.47 12.09 -11.12
CA ILE A 143 -10.35 12.87 -11.68
C ILE A 143 -9.34 13.21 -10.58
N LEU A 144 -9.79 13.65 -9.41
CA LEU A 144 -8.91 13.97 -8.26
C LEU A 144 -8.19 12.72 -7.71
N ILE A 145 -8.82 11.54 -7.76
CA ILE A 145 -8.22 10.26 -7.37
C ILE A 145 -7.16 9.84 -8.40
N ALA A 146 -7.45 9.97 -9.70
CA ALA A 146 -6.48 9.72 -10.76
C ALA A 146 -5.25 10.65 -10.67
N GLU A 147 -5.47 11.92 -10.31
CA GLU A 147 -4.40 12.91 -10.14
C GLU A 147 -3.53 12.64 -8.90
N ARG A 148 -4.13 12.14 -7.80
CA ARG A 148 -3.40 11.66 -6.61
C ARG A 148 -2.56 10.43 -6.90
N THR A 149 -3.14 9.42 -7.54
CA THR A 149 -2.43 8.18 -7.88
C THR A 149 -1.24 8.45 -8.82
N TYR A 150 -1.40 9.33 -9.80
CA TYR A 150 -0.30 9.77 -10.67
C TYR A 150 0.83 10.48 -9.89
N LYS A 151 0.49 11.31 -8.90
CA LYS A 151 1.48 12.00 -8.04
C LYS A 151 2.28 11.01 -7.19
N ASP A 152 1.62 9.98 -6.66
CA ASP A 152 2.24 8.95 -5.83
C ASP A 152 3.17 8.02 -6.64
N ASP A 153 2.76 7.63 -7.86
CA ASP A 153 3.58 6.85 -8.79
C ASP A 153 4.86 7.59 -9.19
N LEU A 154 4.74 8.91 -9.41
CA LEU A 154 5.86 9.77 -9.75
C LEU A 154 6.82 9.95 -8.56
N LEU A 155 6.28 10.02 -7.34
CA LEU A 155 7.07 10.06 -6.11
C LEU A 155 7.83 8.74 -5.86
N PHE A 156 7.19 7.61 -6.11
CA PHE A 156 7.83 6.29 -6.03
C PHE A 156 8.97 6.16 -7.05
N LYS A 157 8.74 6.61 -8.29
CA LYS A 157 9.76 6.64 -9.34
C LYS A 157 10.94 7.53 -8.96
N LEU A 158 10.70 8.70 -8.38
CA LEU A 158 11.75 9.58 -7.87
C LEU A 158 12.56 8.92 -6.74
N ARG A 159 11.91 8.29 -5.76
CA ARG A 159 12.59 7.53 -4.69
C ARG A 159 13.47 6.42 -5.25
N SER A 160 12.97 5.66 -6.22
CA SER A 160 13.74 4.58 -6.86
C SER A 160 15.00 5.08 -7.58
N LEU A 161 14.95 6.28 -8.18
CA LEU A 161 16.08 6.89 -8.87
C LEU A 161 17.12 7.49 -7.92
N VAL A 162 16.70 7.98 -6.75
CA VAL A 162 17.62 8.40 -5.68
C VAL A 162 18.37 7.20 -5.13
N ILE A 163 17.65 6.10 -4.85
CA ILE A 163 18.26 4.85 -4.38
C ILE A 163 19.27 4.31 -5.40
N LYS A 164 18.94 4.31 -6.70
CA LYS A 164 19.88 3.86 -7.76
C LYS A 164 21.16 4.69 -7.84
N LYS A 165 21.10 6.02 -7.66
CA LYS A 165 22.31 6.86 -7.66
C LYS A 165 23.25 6.54 -6.50
N ASN A 166 22.69 6.26 -5.32
CA ASN A 166 23.49 5.98 -4.13
C ASN A 166 24.25 4.63 -4.20
N TYR A 167 23.92 3.75 -5.16
CA TYR A 167 24.65 2.50 -5.39
C TYR A 167 25.69 2.59 -6.51
N GLU A 168 25.73 3.67 -7.29
CA GLU A 168 26.71 3.85 -8.38
C GLU A 168 27.94 4.70 -7.96
N ASP A 169 27.85 5.51 -6.91
CA ASP A 169 28.96 6.37 -6.44
C ASP A 169 29.94 5.67 -5.47
N GLY A 170 30.04 4.33 -5.52
CA GLY A 170 30.85 3.50 -4.61
C GLY A 170 31.97 2.71 -5.31
N CYS A 171 32.87 3.37 -6.03
CA CYS A 171 34.15 2.81 -6.50
C CYS A 171 35.15 3.96 -6.74
N ASP A 172 36.13 4.12 -5.84
CA ASP A 172 37.52 3.64 -5.95
C ASP A 172 38.43 4.68 -6.62
N ASN A 173 39.37 5.19 -5.83
CA ASN A 173 40.81 5.22 -6.13
C ASN A 173 41.50 5.84 -4.92
N GLY A 174 41.97 4.97 -4.03
CA GLY A 174 43.10 5.32 -3.18
C GLY A 174 44.38 5.15 -4.00
N ASP A 175 45.17 6.21 -4.11
CA ASP A 175 46.58 6.09 -4.45
C ASP A 175 47.39 6.91 -3.43
N LEU A 176 48.20 6.15 -2.68
CA LEU A 176 49.34 6.60 -1.92
C LEU A 176 50.35 7.28 -2.85
N ASP A 177 51.05 8.31 -2.37
CA ASP A 177 52.50 8.22 -2.25
C ASP A 177 53.05 9.31 -1.33
N SER A 178 53.92 8.86 -0.43
CA SER A 178 54.76 9.64 0.48
C SER A 178 55.83 10.43 -0.29
N ASP A 179 56.18 11.60 0.24
CA ASP A 179 57.56 11.97 0.61
C ASP A 179 57.54 13.10 1.65
#